data_AF-A0A0Q8DGD8-F1
#
_entry.id   AF-A0A0Q8DGD8-F1
#
_cell.length_a   1.000
_cell.length_b   1.000
_cell.length_c   1.000
_cell.angle_alpha   90.00
_cell.angle_beta   90.00
_cell.angle_gamma   90.00
#
_symmetry.space_group_name_H-M   'P 1'
#
loop_
_entity.id
_entity.type
_entity.pdbx_description
1 polymer ?
#
loop_
_entity_poly.entity_id
_entity_poly.type
_entity_poly.pdbx_seq_one_letter_code
_entity_poly.pdbx_strand_id
1 'polypeptide(L)'
;MRAIAFAALLSFAGFLHAADRAAPLRQSFDLQVPAAPAPVHMDGASVLVYELHATNFSNEPLRLLGVEARDAGRGQALASYEGEALTRRFDRIAAVKDSDALTLAPGQRGVLYLELTLPANVPAPQRLAHRLRYSVAGNDTPQSVDGGEVAVAAAPRLILGAPVRGGPWIAIHHPDWARGHRRVLYTVDGKARIPGRHAIDWVKLDAQGRTSQGDKDLVANTYGYGAEVVAVADATVVAVRDDVAETVRISEHGKQTLGEATGNYVALDLGDGRYAFYEHLKTGSARVRTGQRVRRGEVLAALGFTGDSTGPHLHFHVSDRNSPLGAEGVAFELRGFRVLGRYPDLSQLGKTPWTPPQASERLTRERERPAPNTVLEFED
;
A
#
# COMPACT_ATOMS: atom_id res chain seq x y z
N MET A 1 -41.56 -66.57 -39.65
CA MET A 1 -40.36 -65.71 -39.71
C MET A 1 -40.80 -64.30 -40.10
N ARG A 2 -40.79 -63.36 -39.16
CA ARG A 2 -41.11 -61.94 -39.38
C ARG A 2 -39.79 -61.19 -39.48
N ALA A 3 -39.54 -60.49 -40.58
CA ALA A 3 -38.44 -59.54 -40.70
C ALA A 3 -39.02 -58.13 -40.56
N ILE A 4 -38.64 -57.44 -39.48
CA ILE A 4 -38.96 -56.02 -39.26
C ILE A 4 -37.68 -55.24 -39.52
N ALA A 5 -37.69 -54.38 -40.53
CA ALA A 5 -36.60 -53.48 -40.85
C ALA A 5 -36.63 -52.26 -39.91
N PHE A 6 -35.52 -51.99 -39.23
CA PHE A 6 -35.32 -50.76 -38.45
C PHE A 6 -34.74 -49.68 -39.37
N ALA A 7 -35.49 -48.60 -39.60
CA ALA A 7 -34.99 -47.38 -40.22
C ALA A 7 -34.39 -46.49 -39.13
N ALA A 8 -33.09 -46.22 -39.21
CA ALA A 8 -32.40 -45.26 -38.36
C ALA A 8 -32.56 -43.84 -38.95
N LEU A 9 -33.30 -42.97 -38.27
CA LEU A 9 -33.26 -41.52 -38.54
C LEU A 9 -31.98 -40.94 -37.94
N LEU A 10 -31.07 -40.48 -38.80
CA LEU A 10 -29.95 -39.62 -38.43
C LEU A 10 -30.44 -38.17 -38.37
N SER A 11 -30.65 -37.66 -37.16
CA SER A 11 -30.91 -36.24 -36.91
C SER A 11 -29.60 -35.45 -36.99
N PHE A 12 -29.41 -34.71 -38.07
CA PHE A 12 -28.30 -33.76 -38.21
C PHE A 12 -28.65 -32.49 -37.40
N ALA A 13 -28.18 -32.41 -36.15
CA ALA A 13 -28.23 -31.17 -35.38
C ALA A 13 -27.18 -30.20 -35.95
N GLY A 14 -27.63 -29.26 -36.77
CA GLY A 14 -26.79 -28.16 -37.27
C GLY A 14 -26.32 -27.30 -36.10
N PHE A 15 -25.01 -27.32 -35.82
CA PHE A 15 -24.36 -26.31 -35.00
C PHE A 15 -24.37 -24.99 -35.76
N LEU A 16 -25.41 -24.17 -35.55
CA LEU A 16 -25.37 -22.76 -35.87
C LEU A 16 -24.31 -22.13 -34.96
N HIS A 17 -23.11 -21.91 -35.51
CA HIS A 17 -22.16 -20.96 -34.96
C HIS A 17 -22.86 -19.60 -34.97
N ALA A 18 -23.37 -19.16 -33.82
CA ALA A 18 -23.67 -17.76 -33.62
C ALA A 18 -22.33 -17.03 -33.75
N ALA A 19 -22.12 -16.38 -34.89
CA ALA A 19 -21.02 -15.46 -35.07
C ALA A 19 -21.17 -14.39 -33.98
N ASP A 20 -20.25 -14.38 -33.02
CA ASP A 20 -20.13 -13.30 -32.04
C ASP A 20 -20.04 -11.99 -32.82
N ARG A 21 -21.13 -11.22 -32.85
CA ARG A 21 -21.07 -9.85 -33.33
C ARG A 21 -20.14 -9.13 -32.38
N ALA A 22 -18.96 -8.74 -32.88
CA ALA A 22 -18.03 -7.91 -32.15
C ALA A 22 -18.80 -6.73 -31.54
N ALA A 23 -18.71 -6.57 -30.22
CA ALA A 23 -19.37 -5.48 -29.53
C ALA A 23 -18.94 -4.15 -30.17
N PRO A 24 -19.86 -3.18 -30.34
CA PRO A 24 -19.53 -1.90 -30.94
C PRO A 24 -18.39 -1.24 -30.16
N LEU A 25 -17.37 -0.75 -30.87
CA LEU A 25 -16.25 -0.01 -30.29
C LEU A 25 -16.79 1.25 -29.59
N ARG A 26 -16.41 1.44 -28.33
CA ARG A 26 -16.81 2.59 -27.52
C ARG A 26 -15.60 3.16 -26.79
N GLN A 27 -15.46 4.48 -26.84
CA GLN A 27 -14.55 5.20 -25.96
C GLN A 27 -15.02 4.99 -24.50
N SER A 28 -14.09 4.67 -23.60
CA SER A 28 -14.38 4.47 -22.18
C SER A 28 -13.22 4.92 -21.30
N PHE A 29 -12.42 3.99 -20.78
CA PHE A 29 -11.31 4.27 -19.88
C PHE A 29 -9.95 4.04 -20.53
N ASP A 30 -9.03 4.98 -20.30
CA ASP A 30 -7.59 4.72 -20.38
C ASP A 30 -7.13 4.14 -19.03
N LEU A 31 -6.57 2.93 -19.09
CA LEU A 31 -6.18 2.14 -17.92
C LEU A 31 -4.66 2.03 -17.81
N GLN A 32 -4.10 2.50 -16.70
CA GLN A 32 -2.66 2.53 -16.49
C GLN A 32 -2.29 2.02 -15.10
N VAL A 33 -1.20 1.25 -15.01
CA VAL A 33 -0.54 0.91 -13.74
C VAL A 33 0.80 1.63 -13.73
N PRO A 34 0.94 2.78 -13.05
CA PRO A 34 2.14 3.62 -13.17
C PRO A 34 3.43 2.98 -12.65
N ALA A 35 3.31 2.07 -11.67
CA ALA A 35 4.44 1.36 -11.08
C ALA A 35 4.16 -0.15 -11.07
N ALA A 36 5.10 -0.92 -11.60
CA ALA A 36 5.00 -2.38 -11.62
C ALA A 36 4.96 -2.95 -10.20
N PRO A 37 3.95 -3.76 -9.83
CA PRO A 37 3.91 -4.38 -8.51
C PRO A 37 5.02 -5.41 -8.35
N ALA A 38 5.60 -5.48 -7.15
CA ALA A 38 6.48 -6.55 -6.73
C ALA A 38 5.80 -7.40 -5.63
N PRO A 39 5.93 -8.73 -5.64
CA PRO A 39 5.37 -9.57 -4.59
C PRO A 39 6.10 -9.33 -3.26
N VAL A 40 5.32 -9.21 -2.18
CA VAL A 40 5.81 -9.15 -0.80
C VAL A 40 5.20 -10.30 0.00
N HIS A 41 5.99 -10.94 0.86
CA HIS A 41 5.48 -12.02 1.72
C HIS A 41 4.89 -11.43 3.00
N MET A 42 3.67 -11.85 3.33
CA MET A 42 2.92 -11.36 4.46
C MET A 42 2.00 -12.48 4.96
N ASP A 43 2.16 -12.88 6.22
CA ASP A 43 1.37 -13.95 6.85
C ASP A 43 1.28 -15.24 6.03
N GLY A 44 2.41 -15.66 5.45
CA GLY A 44 2.51 -16.90 4.67
C GLY A 44 1.91 -16.83 3.26
N ALA A 45 1.41 -15.68 2.82
CA ALA A 45 0.94 -15.44 1.46
C ALA A 45 1.87 -14.47 0.70
N SER A 46 1.81 -14.52 -0.63
CA SER A 46 2.39 -13.48 -1.49
C SER A 46 1.34 -12.43 -1.77
N VAL A 47 1.67 -11.16 -1.55
CA VAL A 47 0.77 -10.02 -1.73
C VAL A 47 1.33 -9.09 -2.79
N LEU A 48 0.47 -8.62 -3.70
CA LEU A 48 0.79 -7.57 -4.66
C LEU A 48 0.02 -6.30 -4.31
N VAL A 49 0.73 -5.18 -4.18
CA VAL A 49 0.17 -3.86 -3.82
C VAL A 49 0.47 -2.91 -4.96
N TYR A 50 -0.56 -2.34 -5.58
CA TYR A 50 -0.41 -1.39 -6.69
C TYR A 50 -1.69 -0.61 -6.97
N GLU A 51 -1.60 0.36 -7.87
CA GLU A 51 -2.68 1.24 -8.25
C GLU A 51 -3.04 1.06 -9.71
N LEU A 52 -4.34 0.98 -10.00
CA LEU A 52 -4.88 1.06 -11.36
C LEU A 52 -5.53 2.43 -11.54
N HIS A 53 -4.93 3.25 -12.38
CA HIS A 53 -5.44 4.55 -12.78
C HIS A 53 -6.43 4.36 -13.93
N ALA A 54 -7.64 4.89 -13.76
CA ALA A 54 -8.69 4.89 -14.77
C ALA A 54 -9.04 6.34 -15.12
N THR A 55 -8.80 6.73 -16.37
CA THR A 55 -9.18 8.06 -16.87
C THR A 55 -10.33 7.91 -17.85
N ASN A 56 -11.44 8.63 -17.63
CA ASN A 56 -12.56 8.59 -18.56
C ASN A 56 -12.24 9.44 -19.81
N PHE A 57 -12.07 8.77 -20.96
CA PHE A 57 -11.83 9.39 -22.28
C PHE A 57 -13.10 9.48 -23.13
N SER A 58 -14.24 8.98 -22.62
CA SER A 58 -15.53 9.19 -23.26
C SER A 58 -16.06 10.61 -23.04
N ASN A 59 -17.08 10.99 -23.80
CA ASN A 59 -17.81 12.24 -23.65
C ASN A 59 -18.99 12.14 -22.67
N GLU A 60 -19.19 11.00 -22.03
CA GLU A 60 -20.27 10.74 -21.08
C GLU A 60 -19.72 10.43 -19.69
N PRO A 61 -20.44 10.74 -18.59
CA PRO A 61 -20.05 10.26 -17.28
C PRO A 61 -20.15 8.73 -17.21
N LEU A 62 -19.11 8.09 -16.69
CA LEU A 62 -19.04 6.63 -16.54
C LEU A 62 -19.01 6.24 -15.07
N ARG A 63 -19.93 5.38 -14.68
CA ARG A 63 -20.03 4.83 -13.32
C ARG A 63 -19.30 3.51 -13.24
N LEU A 64 -18.35 3.37 -12.32
CA LEU A 64 -17.72 2.09 -12.04
C LEU A 64 -18.69 1.14 -11.32
N LEU A 65 -18.75 -0.10 -11.81
CA LEU A 65 -19.55 -1.19 -11.23
C LEU A 65 -18.67 -2.27 -10.59
N GLY A 66 -17.47 -2.47 -11.11
CA GLY A 66 -16.53 -3.44 -10.56
C GLY A 66 -15.18 -3.43 -11.28
N VAL A 67 -14.18 -4.03 -10.63
CA VAL A 67 -12.87 -4.30 -11.22
C VAL A 67 -12.46 -5.73 -10.93
N GLU A 68 -11.86 -6.38 -11.92
CA GLU A 68 -11.25 -7.69 -11.79
C GLU A 68 -9.77 -7.60 -12.18
N ALA A 69 -8.89 -8.11 -11.31
CA ALA A 69 -7.48 -8.29 -11.61
C ALA A 69 -7.25 -9.74 -12.04
N ARG A 70 -6.49 -9.94 -13.11
CA ARG A 70 -6.35 -11.22 -13.81
C ARG A 70 -4.88 -11.53 -14.08
N ASP A 71 -4.55 -12.81 -14.11
CA ASP A 71 -3.32 -13.30 -14.74
C ASP A 71 -3.46 -13.10 -16.25
N ALA A 72 -2.64 -12.23 -16.85
CA ALA A 72 -2.77 -11.91 -18.27
C ALA A 72 -2.43 -13.09 -19.20
N GLY A 73 -1.54 -14.01 -18.75
CA GLY A 73 -1.15 -15.18 -19.51
C GLY A 73 -2.18 -16.31 -19.46
N ARG A 74 -2.89 -16.45 -18.32
CA ARG A 74 -3.87 -17.53 -18.10
C ARG A 74 -5.32 -17.07 -18.25
N GLY A 75 -5.59 -15.77 -18.26
CA GLY A 75 -6.94 -15.20 -18.22
C GLY A 75 -7.68 -15.42 -16.91
N GLN A 76 -7.04 -16.02 -15.91
CA GLN A 76 -7.63 -16.39 -14.62
C GLN A 76 -7.86 -15.15 -13.75
N ALA A 77 -9.07 -15.03 -13.20
CA ALA A 77 -9.37 -14.05 -12.16
C ALA A 77 -8.53 -14.30 -10.91
N LEU A 78 -7.79 -13.29 -10.47
CA LEU A 78 -7.01 -13.32 -9.22
C LEU A 78 -7.76 -12.64 -8.08
N ALA A 79 -8.48 -11.56 -8.39
CA ALA A 79 -9.39 -10.90 -7.45
C ALA A 79 -10.49 -10.14 -8.21
N SER A 80 -11.63 -9.92 -7.56
CA SER A 80 -12.73 -9.12 -8.06
C SER A 80 -13.31 -8.27 -6.93
N TYR A 81 -13.61 -7.00 -7.23
CA TYR A 81 -14.17 -6.05 -6.27
C TYR A 81 -15.37 -5.34 -6.89
N GLU A 82 -16.47 -5.32 -6.15
CA GLU A 82 -17.72 -4.65 -6.51
C GLU A 82 -18.39 -4.07 -5.25
N GLY A 83 -19.43 -3.25 -5.43
CA GLY A 83 -20.19 -2.65 -4.34
C GLY A 83 -19.30 -1.91 -3.33
N GLU A 84 -19.49 -2.18 -2.05
CA GLU A 84 -18.75 -1.50 -0.97
C GLU A 84 -17.23 -1.78 -1.02
N ALA A 85 -16.82 -2.98 -1.44
CA ALA A 85 -15.41 -3.33 -1.55
C ALA A 85 -14.69 -2.50 -2.62
N LEU A 86 -15.38 -2.21 -3.74
CA LEU A 86 -14.91 -1.29 -4.78
C LEU A 86 -14.85 0.14 -4.23
N THR A 87 -15.92 0.62 -3.59
CA THR A 87 -15.97 1.98 -3.03
C THR A 87 -14.83 2.26 -2.06
N ARG A 88 -14.50 1.31 -1.17
CA ARG A 88 -13.38 1.45 -0.22
C ARG A 88 -11.99 1.49 -0.89
N ARG A 89 -11.88 1.00 -2.13
CA ARG A 89 -10.63 0.90 -2.89
C ARG A 89 -10.50 1.98 -3.96
N PHE A 90 -11.50 2.83 -4.16
CA PHE A 90 -11.50 3.86 -5.17
C PHE A 90 -11.38 5.25 -4.56
N ASP A 91 -10.61 6.14 -5.19
CA ASP A 91 -10.70 7.58 -4.98
C ASP A 91 -10.67 8.32 -6.32
N ARG A 92 -11.34 9.46 -6.39
CA ARG A 92 -11.24 10.41 -7.50
C ARG A 92 -10.15 11.43 -7.19
N ILE A 93 -9.24 11.67 -8.13
CA ILE A 93 -8.14 12.62 -7.93
C ILE A 93 -8.70 14.05 -7.87
N ALA A 94 -8.34 14.77 -6.81
CA ALA A 94 -8.70 16.18 -6.58
C ALA A 94 -10.22 16.48 -6.69
N ALA A 95 -11.09 15.49 -6.43
CA ALA A 95 -12.53 15.68 -6.52
C ALA A 95 -13.11 16.29 -5.24
N VAL A 96 -14.12 17.15 -5.40
CA VAL A 96 -15.01 17.55 -4.30
C VAL A 96 -15.77 16.30 -3.84
N LYS A 97 -15.85 16.09 -2.52
CA LYS A 97 -16.66 15.00 -1.97
C LYS A 97 -18.12 15.22 -2.34
N ASP A 98 -18.70 14.25 -3.02
CA ASP A 98 -20.13 14.17 -3.34
C ASP A 98 -20.66 12.78 -2.99
N SER A 99 -21.97 12.58 -3.20
CA SER A 99 -22.64 11.30 -2.93
C SER A 99 -22.33 10.22 -3.95
N ASP A 100 -21.73 10.56 -5.10
CA ASP A 100 -21.45 9.63 -6.18
C ASP A 100 -19.95 9.44 -6.42
N ALA A 101 -19.32 8.78 -5.45
CA ALA A 101 -17.88 8.59 -5.43
C ALA A 101 -17.32 7.72 -6.58
N LEU A 102 -18.15 6.91 -7.26
CA LEU A 102 -17.72 5.94 -8.28
C LEU A 102 -17.92 6.42 -9.73
N THR A 103 -18.51 7.61 -9.92
CA THR A 103 -18.73 8.17 -11.25
C THR A 103 -17.60 9.12 -11.63
N LEU A 104 -17.02 8.89 -12.80
CA LEU A 104 -15.99 9.72 -13.41
C LEU A 104 -16.61 10.53 -14.55
N ALA A 105 -16.60 11.85 -14.44
CA ALA A 105 -16.95 12.75 -15.54
C ALA A 105 -15.93 12.63 -16.70
N PRO A 106 -16.27 13.09 -17.92
CA PRO A 106 -15.30 13.18 -19.02
C PRO A 106 -14.00 13.86 -18.61
N GLY A 107 -12.85 13.25 -18.93
CA GLY A 107 -11.52 13.73 -18.58
C GLY A 107 -11.11 13.50 -17.12
N GLN A 108 -12.01 13.06 -16.24
CA GLN A 108 -11.71 12.81 -14.84
C GLN A 108 -10.93 11.50 -14.66
N ARG A 109 -10.01 11.51 -13.70
CA ARG A 109 -9.22 10.35 -13.30
C ARG A 109 -9.63 9.86 -11.92
N GLY A 110 -9.81 8.56 -11.81
CA GLY A 110 -9.88 7.84 -10.55
C GLY A 110 -8.73 6.85 -10.38
N VAL A 111 -8.47 6.47 -9.15
CA VAL A 111 -7.43 5.50 -8.77
C VAL A 111 -8.07 4.39 -7.97
N LEU A 112 -7.83 3.16 -8.40
CA LEU A 112 -8.16 1.93 -7.69
C LEU A 112 -6.90 1.44 -6.96
N TYR A 113 -6.95 1.38 -5.64
CA TYR A 113 -5.88 0.85 -4.79
C TYR A 113 -6.11 -0.65 -4.57
N LEU A 114 -5.32 -1.48 -5.24
CA LEU A 114 -5.51 -2.93 -5.31
C LEU A 114 -4.51 -3.68 -4.44
N GLU A 115 -4.99 -4.67 -3.69
CA GLU A 115 -4.16 -5.60 -2.93
C GLU A 115 -4.58 -7.02 -3.27
N LEU A 116 -3.70 -7.75 -3.95
CA LEU A 116 -3.96 -9.13 -4.37
C LEU A 116 -3.21 -10.09 -3.45
N THR A 117 -3.95 -10.86 -2.67
CA THR A 117 -3.39 -11.96 -1.89
C THR A 117 -3.40 -13.22 -2.73
N LEU A 118 -2.21 -13.67 -3.14
CA LEU A 118 -2.01 -14.89 -3.89
C LEU A 118 -1.88 -16.06 -2.91
N PRO A 119 -2.71 -17.11 -3.05
CA PRO A 119 -2.57 -18.32 -2.24
C PRO A 119 -1.17 -18.92 -2.39
N ALA A 120 -0.63 -19.52 -1.33
CA ALA A 120 0.75 -20.05 -1.31
C ALA A 120 1.07 -21.05 -2.45
N ASN A 121 0.06 -21.72 -3.00
CA ASN A 121 0.20 -22.71 -4.09
C ASN A 121 -0.03 -22.11 -5.49
N VAL A 122 -0.32 -20.81 -5.59
CA VAL A 122 -0.51 -20.12 -6.88
C VAL A 122 0.75 -19.29 -7.15
N PRO A 123 1.54 -19.63 -8.18
CA PRO A 123 2.71 -18.83 -8.52
C PRO A 123 2.27 -17.41 -8.91
N ALA A 124 3.09 -16.42 -8.55
CA ALA A 124 2.84 -15.05 -8.96
C ALA A 124 2.74 -14.95 -10.49
N PRO A 125 1.73 -14.24 -11.03
CA PRO A 125 1.61 -14.04 -12.46
C PRO A 125 2.80 -13.23 -12.97
N GLN A 126 3.27 -13.50 -14.19
CA GLN A 126 4.33 -12.66 -14.80
C GLN A 126 3.79 -11.29 -15.24
N ARG A 127 2.49 -11.24 -15.59
CA ARG A 127 1.80 -10.03 -16.01
C ARG A 127 0.37 -10.01 -15.43
N LEU A 128 -0.07 -8.84 -15.02
CA LEU A 128 -1.45 -8.59 -14.62
C LEU A 128 -2.19 -7.91 -15.77
N ALA A 129 -3.47 -8.23 -15.93
CA ALA A 129 -4.42 -7.49 -16.74
C ALA A 129 -5.67 -7.19 -15.93
N HIS A 130 -6.46 -6.21 -16.35
CA HIS A 130 -7.63 -5.77 -15.61
C HIS A 130 -8.86 -5.71 -16.48
N ARG A 131 -10.01 -6.06 -15.91
CA ARG A 131 -11.34 -5.80 -16.47
C ARG A 131 -12.07 -4.80 -15.60
N LEU A 132 -12.44 -3.66 -16.17
CA LEU A 132 -13.34 -2.72 -15.51
C LEU A 132 -14.75 -2.91 -16.05
N ARG A 133 -15.71 -3.10 -15.16
CA ARG A 133 -17.15 -3.07 -15.45
C ARG A 133 -17.69 -1.69 -15.12
N TYR A 134 -18.50 -1.12 -16.01
CA TYR A 134 -19.04 0.23 -15.85
C TYR A 134 -20.43 0.37 -16.49
N SER A 135 -21.15 1.43 -16.16
CA SER A 135 -22.34 1.87 -16.89
C SER A 135 -22.18 3.32 -17.35
N VAL A 136 -22.94 3.71 -18.36
CA VAL A 136 -23.02 5.11 -18.82
C VAL A 136 -24.10 5.80 -18.00
N ALA A 137 -23.88 7.02 -17.53
CA ALA A 137 -24.91 7.75 -16.79
C ALA A 137 -26.24 7.80 -17.58
N GLY A 138 -27.35 7.45 -16.92
CA GLY A 138 -28.66 7.34 -17.57
C GLY A 138 -28.91 6.04 -18.34
N ASN A 139 -27.93 5.11 -18.40
CA ASN A 139 -28.10 3.78 -18.98
C ASN A 139 -27.41 2.72 -18.10
N ASP A 140 -28.20 1.98 -17.34
CA ASP A 140 -27.72 0.97 -16.40
C ASP A 140 -27.24 -0.34 -17.05
N THR A 141 -27.23 -0.44 -18.38
CA THR A 141 -26.70 -1.61 -19.08
C THR A 141 -25.20 -1.73 -18.82
N PRO A 142 -24.72 -2.80 -18.14
CA PRO A 142 -23.30 -2.95 -17.84
C PRO A 142 -22.47 -3.13 -19.11
N GLN A 143 -21.33 -2.46 -19.15
CA GLN A 143 -20.28 -2.57 -20.16
C GLN A 143 -18.97 -2.97 -19.49
N SER A 144 -17.99 -3.38 -20.29
CA SER A 144 -16.66 -3.70 -19.79
C SER A 144 -15.55 -3.27 -20.74
N VAL A 145 -14.40 -2.94 -20.17
CA VAL A 145 -13.15 -2.71 -20.89
C VAL A 145 -12.03 -3.51 -20.23
N ASP A 146 -11.24 -4.19 -21.05
CA ASP A 146 -10.02 -4.89 -20.63
C ASP A 146 -8.79 -4.01 -20.93
N GLY A 147 -7.84 -3.95 -20.02
CA GLY A 147 -6.63 -3.14 -20.21
C GLY A 147 -5.75 -3.05 -18.96
N GLY A 148 -4.91 -2.01 -18.92
CA GLY A 148 -3.99 -1.78 -17.79
C GLY A 148 -3.02 -2.93 -17.57
N GLU A 149 -2.54 -3.54 -18.66
CA GLU A 149 -1.62 -4.66 -18.57
C GLU A 149 -0.25 -4.21 -18.07
N VAL A 150 0.32 -4.92 -17.09
CA VAL A 150 1.58 -4.55 -16.45
C VAL A 150 2.38 -5.79 -16.08
N ALA A 151 3.71 -5.72 -16.20
CA ALA A 151 4.58 -6.77 -15.70
C ALA A 151 4.58 -6.78 -14.17
N VAL A 152 4.60 -7.97 -13.58
CA VAL A 152 4.95 -8.12 -12.17
C VAL A 152 6.46 -8.09 -12.08
N ALA A 153 7.00 -7.20 -11.24
CA ALA A 153 8.43 -7.02 -11.11
C ALA A 153 9.08 -8.28 -10.53
N ALA A 154 10.04 -8.84 -11.26
CA ALA A 154 10.87 -9.96 -10.83
C ALA A 154 12.03 -9.53 -9.91
N ALA A 155 11.96 -8.34 -9.31
CA ALA A 155 13.06 -7.73 -8.57
C ALA A 155 13.46 -8.58 -7.35
N PRO A 156 14.76 -8.61 -6.98
CA PRO A 156 15.21 -9.30 -5.78
C PRO A 156 14.51 -8.72 -4.54
N ARG A 157 14.17 -9.61 -3.61
CA ARG A 157 13.50 -9.24 -2.37
C ARG A 157 14.43 -8.40 -1.51
N LEU A 158 13.96 -7.21 -1.12
CA LEU A 158 14.69 -6.30 -0.24
C LEU A 158 14.43 -6.68 1.22
N ILE A 159 15.40 -7.35 1.85
CA ILE A 159 15.31 -7.81 3.25
C ILE A 159 16.08 -6.87 4.17
N LEU A 160 15.36 -6.20 5.06
CA LEU A 160 15.85 -5.12 5.91
C LEU A 160 15.87 -5.50 7.40
N GLY A 161 16.77 -4.90 8.16
CA GLY A 161 16.74 -4.95 9.63
C GLY A 161 15.57 -4.14 10.21
N ALA A 162 15.46 -4.17 11.54
CA ALA A 162 14.50 -3.34 12.24
C ALA A 162 14.87 -1.85 12.12
N PRO A 163 13.91 -0.93 11.92
CA PRO A 163 14.17 0.51 11.94
C PRO A 163 14.13 1.11 13.36
N VAL A 164 13.67 0.33 14.34
CA VAL A 164 13.55 0.67 15.78
C VAL A 164 13.90 -0.56 16.62
N ARG A 165 14.21 -0.37 17.91
CA ARG A 165 14.61 -1.46 18.83
C ARG A 165 13.44 -1.96 19.70
N GLY A 166 13.52 -3.24 20.08
CA GLY A 166 12.61 -3.88 21.02
C GLY A 166 11.13 -3.81 20.61
N GLY A 167 10.25 -3.59 21.59
CA GLY A 167 8.82 -3.47 21.41
C GLY A 167 8.10 -3.14 22.73
N PRO A 168 6.76 -3.19 22.74
CA PRO A 168 5.88 -3.47 21.61
C PRO A 168 5.76 -2.26 20.66
N TRP A 169 5.78 -2.53 19.36
CA TRP A 169 5.47 -1.58 18.28
C TRP A 169 4.26 -2.07 17.49
N ILE A 170 3.37 -1.17 17.09
CA ILE A 170 2.36 -1.47 16.06
C ILE A 170 2.87 -1.00 14.69
N ALA A 171 2.77 -1.89 13.70
CA ALA A 171 3.04 -1.60 12.29
C ALA A 171 1.76 -1.06 11.63
N ILE A 172 1.56 0.26 11.63
CA ILE A 172 0.37 0.87 11.05
C ILE A 172 0.56 1.05 9.55
N HIS A 173 -0.20 0.29 8.79
CA HIS A 173 -0.48 0.45 7.37
C HIS A 173 -1.74 -0.35 7.09
N HIS A 174 -2.53 0.01 6.09
CA HIS A 174 -3.66 -0.81 5.65
C HIS A 174 -4.08 -0.40 4.23
N PRO A 175 -4.39 -1.36 3.33
CA PRO A 175 -4.77 -1.06 1.94
C PRO A 175 -6.02 -0.18 1.84
N ASP A 176 -7.01 -0.41 2.71
CA ASP A 176 -8.30 0.30 2.71
C ASP A 176 -8.31 1.57 3.59
N TRP A 177 -7.17 1.97 4.17
CA TRP A 177 -7.14 3.17 5.02
C TRP A 177 -7.16 4.42 4.14
N ALA A 178 -8.33 5.08 4.09
CA ALA A 178 -8.58 6.23 3.23
C ALA A 178 -7.62 7.42 3.40
N ARG A 179 -6.95 7.52 4.55
CA ARG A 179 -5.94 8.56 4.86
C ARG A 179 -4.54 7.99 5.01
N GLY A 180 -4.32 6.71 4.72
CA GLY A 180 -3.01 6.09 4.82
C GLY A 180 -2.06 6.60 3.74
N HIS A 181 -0.78 6.54 4.04
CA HIS A 181 0.32 6.96 3.16
C HIS A 181 0.26 6.38 1.73
N ARG A 182 -0.40 5.22 1.54
CA ARG A 182 -0.61 4.59 0.24
C ARG A 182 -1.55 5.39 -0.67
N ARG A 183 -2.44 6.20 -0.10
CA ARG A 183 -3.42 7.01 -0.83
C ARG A 183 -2.99 8.48 -0.95
N VAL A 184 -1.74 8.79 -0.59
CA VAL A 184 -1.17 10.13 -0.69
C VAL A 184 -0.29 10.21 -1.94
N LEU A 185 -0.84 10.86 -2.98
CA LEU A 185 -0.14 11.13 -4.23
C LEU A 185 0.58 12.47 -4.14
N TYR A 186 1.87 12.48 -4.47
CA TYR A 186 2.65 13.70 -4.60
C TYR A 186 2.94 14.00 -6.07
N THR A 187 2.69 15.23 -6.49
CA THR A 187 3.03 15.72 -7.84
C THR A 187 4.31 16.54 -7.81
N VAL A 188 5.44 15.85 -7.82
CA VAL A 188 6.79 16.43 -7.82
C VAL A 188 7.44 16.20 -9.18
N ASP A 189 8.08 17.23 -9.73
CA ASP A 189 8.72 17.22 -11.05
C ASP A 189 7.76 16.80 -12.18
N GLY A 190 6.51 17.29 -12.13
CA GLY A 190 5.49 17.04 -13.15
C GLY A 190 4.97 15.59 -13.19
N LYS A 191 5.28 14.76 -12.19
CA LYS A 191 4.83 13.37 -12.11
C LYS A 191 4.17 13.06 -10.78
N ALA A 192 2.98 12.46 -10.84
CA ALA A 192 2.29 11.93 -9.67
C ALA A 192 2.92 10.59 -9.26
N ARG A 193 3.32 10.46 -8.00
CA ARG A 193 3.91 9.25 -7.43
C ARG A 193 3.42 8.99 -6.01
N ILE A 194 3.64 7.76 -5.54
CA ILE A 194 3.27 7.32 -4.19
C ILE A 194 4.54 6.78 -3.50
N PRO A 195 5.36 7.63 -2.87
CA PRO A 195 6.53 7.20 -2.12
C PRO A 195 6.13 6.29 -0.95
N GLY A 196 4.98 6.61 -0.32
CA GLY A 196 4.43 5.86 0.80
C GLY A 196 3.76 4.53 0.43
N ARG A 197 3.84 4.01 -0.82
CA ARG A 197 3.08 2.81 -1.26
C ARG A 197 3.25 1.62 -0.32
N HIS A 198 4.46 1.46 0.22
CA HIS A 198 4.83 0.39 1.13
C HIS A 198 5.34 0.92 2.48
N ALA A 199 5.03 2.17 2.85
CA ALA A 199 5.47 2.71 4.13
C ALA A 199 4.86 1.92 5.31
N ILE A 200 5.48 2.08 6.48
CA ILE A 200 4.92 1.63 7.76
C ILE A 200 5.13 2.77 8.75
N ASP A 201 4.05 3.13 9.44
CA ASP A 201 4.13 4.03 10.58
C ASP A 201 4.29 3.19 11.85
N TRP A 202 5.42 3.34 12.52
CA TRP A 202 5.76 2.61 13.73
C TRP A 202 5.38 3.44 14.96
N VAL A 203 4.41 2.94 15.73
CA VAL A 203 3.96 3.57 16.98
C VAL A 203 4.28 2.66 18.15
N LYS A 204 4.96 3.19 19.16
CA LYS A 204 5.30 2.42 20.37
C LYS A 204 4.10 2.32 21.29
N LEU A 205 3.91 1.15 21.88
CA LEU A 205 2.85 0.87 22.83
C LEU A 205 3.43 0.49 24.19
N ASP A 206 2.60 0.54 25.23
CA ASP A 206 2.83 -0.25 26.44
C ASP A 206 2.09 -1.60 26.38
N ALA A 207 2.20 -2.40 27.44
CA ALA A 207 1.54 -3.71 27.53
C ALA A 207 0.00 -3.65 27.52
N GLN A 208 -0.61 -2.47 27.65
CA GLN A 208 -2.06 -2.26 27.62
C GLN A 208 -2.52 -1.64 26.29
N GLY A 209 -1.61 -1.44 25.33
CA GLY A 209 -1.93 -0.86 24.03
C GLY A 209 -2.05 0.67 24.04
N ARG A 210 -1.64 1.34 25.12
CA ARG A 210 -1.62 2.81 25.19
C ARG A 210 -0.40 3.35 24.42
N THR A 211 -0.54 4.49 23.77
CA THR A 211 0.52 5.17 23.02
C THR A 211 1.25 6.24 23.84
N SER A 212 0.69 6.64 24.98
CA SER A 212 1.21 7.69 25.85
C SER A 212 0.81 7.48 27.31
N GLN A 213 1.52 8.17 28.20
CA GLN A 213 1.27 8.20 29.64
C GLN A 213 0.94 9.62 30.10
N GLY A 214 0.07 9.78 31.11
CA GLY A 214 -0.28 11.11 31.62
C GLY A 214 -1.01 11.98 30.60
N ASP A 215 -0.59 13.24 30.45
CA ASP A 215 -1.19 14.19 29.51
C ASP A 215 -0.85 13.78 28.07
N LYS A 216 -1.87 13.34 27.33
CA LYS A 216 -1.75 12.85 25.95
C LYS A 216 -1.42 13.95 24.95
N ASP A 217 -1.58 15.22 25.32
CA ASP A 217 -1.27 16.34 24.43
C ASP A 217 0.22 16.68 24.44
N LEU A 218 0.97 16.27 25.47
CA LEU A 218 2.42 16.49 25.52
C LEU A 218 3.16 15.46 24.65
N VAL A 219 3.97 15.96 23.72
CA VAL A 219 4.82 15.11 22.85
C VAL A 219 5.72 14.19 23.69
N ALA A 220 6.34 14.74 24.73
CA ALA A 220 7.24 14.02 25.63
C ALA A 220 6.60 12.84 26.38
N ASN A 221 5.27 12.78 26.45
CA ASN A 221 4.53 11.73 27.13
C ASN A 221 4.21 10.54 26.22
N THR A 222 4.50 10.63 24.93
CA THR A 222 4.30 9.52 23.98
C THR A 222 5.41 8.49 24.13
N TYR A 223 5.09 7.21 24.26
CA TYR A 223 6.08 6.18 24.57
C TYR A 223 7.18 6.05 23.50
N GLY A 224 6.86 6.34 22.24
CA GLY A 224 7.82 6.28 21.13
C GLY A 224 8.74 7.49 21.07
N TYR A 225 8.37 8.62 21.68
CA TYR A 225 9.14 9.86 21.59
C TYR A 225 10.54 9.70 22.15
N GLY A 226 11.56 10.06 21.37
CA GLY A 226 12.96 9.93 21.74
C GLY A 226 13.54 8.52 21.61
N ALA A 227 12.76 7.53 21.16
CA ALA A 227 13.26 6.18 20.91
C ALA A 227 14.34 6.20 19.80
N GLU A 228 15.35 5.33 19.93
CA GLU A 228 16.41 5.21 18.93
C GLU A 228 15.84 4.70 17.59
N VAL A 229 16.15 5.44 16.53
CA VAL A 229 15.91 5.05 15.15
C VAL A 229 17.24 4.54 14.58
N VAL A 230 17.24 3.33 14.02
CA VAL A 230 18.46 2.62 13.65
C VAL A 230 18.52 2.26 12.17
N ALA A 231 19.74 2.14 11.65
CA ALA A 231 19.99 1.76 10.26
C ALA A 231 19.46 0.35 9.97
N VAL A 232 18.65 0.21 8.92
CA VAL A 232 18.06 -1.07 8.51
C VAL A 232 19.04 -1.95 7.74
N ALA A 233 20.15 -1.40 7.26
CA ALA A 233 21.17 -2.11 6.53
C ALA A 233 22.53 -1.42 6.70
N ASP A 234 23.59 -2.11 6.30
CA ASP A 234 24.86 -1.45 6.00
C ASP A 234 24.63 -0.56 4.77
N ALA A 235 24.87 0.74 4.90
CA ALA A 235 24.41 1.72 3.91
C ALA A 235 25.25 2.99 3.95
N THR A 236 25.02 3.88 2.98
CA THR A 236 25.55 5.24 2.99
C THR A 236 24.44 6.24 3.27
N VAL A 237 24.66 7.17 4.20
CA VAL A 237 23.74 8.28 4.44
C VAL A 237 23.83 9.25 3.27
N VAL A 238 22.72 9.49 2.58
CA VAL A 238 22.68 10.37 1.38
C VAL A 238 21.93 11.68 1.59
N ALA A 239 21.12 11.78 2.64
CA ALA A 239 20.54 13.05 3.06
C ALA A 239 20.24 13.02 4.56
N VAL A 240 20.34 14.19 5.18
CA VAL A 240 19.93 14.46 6.56
C VAL A 240 19.26 15.83 6.58
N ARG A 241 18.09 15.90 7.20
CA ARG A 241 17.43 17.15 7.58
C ARG A 241 17.12 17.08 9.07
N ASP A 242 17.51 18.12 9.80
CA ASP A 242 17.42 18.15 11.28
C ASP A 242 17.09 19.56 11.83
N ASP A 243 16.47 20.39 10.99
CA ASP A 243 16.21 21.81 11.22
C ASP A 243 14.73 22.19 11.36
N VAL A 244 13.81 21.26 11.07
CA VAL A 244 12.36 21.48 11.27
C VAL A 244 12.07 21.48 12.75
N ALA A 245 11.43 22.53 13.25
CA ALA A 245 11.08 22.65 14.66
C ALA A 245 9.91 21.74 15.04
N GLU A 246 9.88 21.36 16.32
CA GLU A 246 8.82 20.58 16.94
C GLU A 246 8.01 21.44 17.90
N THR A 247 6.70 21.20 17.93
CA THR A 247 5.85 21.75 18.99
C THR A 247 5.99 20.92 20.26
N VAL A 248 5.75 21.56 21.41
CA VAL A 248 5.71 20.83 22.70
C VAL A 248 4.42 20.03 22.83
N ARG A 249 3.32 20.56 22.29
CA ARG A 249 2.02 19.91 22.28
C ARG A 249 1.61 19.43 20.89
N ILE A 250 0.92 18.29 20.87
CA ILE A 250 0.34 17.72 19.65
C ILE A 250 -0.75 18.64 19.10
N SER A 251 -1.58 19.22 19.96
CA SER A 251 -2.66 20.14 19.58
C SER A 251 -2.19 21.46 18.97
N GLU A 252 -0.94 21.85 19.25
CA GLU A 252 -0.30 23.05 18.68
C GLU A 252 0.28 22.80 17.29
N HIS A 253 0.27 21.55 16.81
CA HIS A 253 0.88 21.18 15.54
C HIS A 253 0.06 21.66 14.35
N GLY A 254 0.62 22.61 13.61
CA GLY A 254 -0.03 23.24 12.46
C GLY A 254 0.08 22.40 11.18
N LYS A 255 -0.69 22.82 10.17
CA LYS A 255 -0.58 22.29 8.82
C LYS A 255 0.81 22.60 8.24
N GLN A 256 1.48 21.57 7.75
CA GLN A 256 2.80 21.72 7.13
C GLN A 256 2.70 22.06 5.65
N THR A 257 3.74 22.72 5.13
CA THR A 257 3.90 22.88 3.69
C THR A 257 4.37 21.57 3.06
N LEU A 258 4.24 21.42 1.73
CA LEU A 258 4.77 20.24 1.02
C LEU A 258 6.28 20.09 1.26
N GLY A 259 7.02 21.19 1.35
CA GLY A 259 8.47 21.20 1.61
C GLY A 259 8.85 20.76 3.02
N GLU A 260 7.91 20.74 3.96
CA GLU A 260 8.12 20.34 5.36
C GLU A 260 7.43 19.03 5.69
N ALA A 261 6.69 18.41 4.76
CA ALA A 261 5.86 17.24 5.03
C ALA A 261 6.63 16.07 5.65
N THR A 262 7.89 15.85 5.25
CA THR A 262 8.75 14.80 5.82
C THR A 262 9.22 15.08 7.25
N GLY A 263 9.16 16.35 7.68
CA GLY A 263 9.85 16.82 8.87
C GLY A 263 11.35 16.65 8.75
N ASN A 264 11.99 16.41 9.90
CA ASN A 264 13.38 15.96 9.96
C ASN A 264 13.46 14.50 9.53
N TYR A 265 14.49 14.18 8.75
CA TYR A 265 14.65 12.85 8.21
C TYR A 265 16.11 12.48 7.99
N VAL A 266 16.35 11.17 7.91
CA VAL A 266 17.59 10.58 7.41
C VAL A 266 17.24 9.72 6.21
N ALA A 267 18.05 9.79 5.16
CA ALA A 267 17.94 8.93 3.98
C ALA A 267 19.20 8.08 3.82
N LEU A 268 19.02 6.77 3.63
CA LEU A 268 20.08 5.81 3.37
C LEU A 268 20.00 5.30 1.94
N ASP A 269 21.12 5.31 1.22
CA ASP A 269 21.30 4.55 -0.02
C ASP A 269 21.66 3.10 0.31
N LEU A 270 20.77 2.20 -0.09
CA LEU A 270 20.86 0.77 0.11
C LEU A 270 21.58 0.05 -1.04
N GLY A 271 21.96 0.78 -2.10
CA GLY A 271 22.41 0.22 -3.37
C GLY A 271 21.25 -0.01 -4.35
N ASP A 272 21.59 -0.32 -5.60
CA ASP A 272 20.65 -0.69 -6.68
C ASP A 272 19.48 0.31 -6.89
N GLY A 273 19.73 1.60 -6.62
CA GLY A 273 18.71 2.64 -6.75
C GLY A 273 17.60 2.55 -5.71
N ARG A 274 17.86 1.95 -4.54
CA ARG A 274 16.92 1.86 -3.41
C ARG A 274 17.34 2.75 -2.26
N TYR A 275 16.40 3.52 -1.74
CA TYR A 275 16.65 4.50 -0.69
C TYR A 275 15.67 4.29 0.45
N ALA A 276 16.17 4.12 1.68
CA ALA A 276 15.34 4.08 2.89
C ALA A 276 15.21 5.46 3.51
N PHE A 277 13.99 5.86 3.85
CA PHE A 277 13.68 7.14 4.47
C PHE A 277 13.11 6.91 5.87
N TYR A 278 13.60 7.72 6.81
CA TYR A 278 13.19 7.75 8.22
C TYR A 278 12.71 9.15 8.52
N GLU A 279 11.40 9.34 8.62
CA GLU A 279 10.77 10.65 8.71
C GLU A 279 10.19 10.93 10.10
N HIS A 280 9.77 12.18 10.30
CA HIS A 280 9.25 12.69 11.59
C HIS A 280 10.26 12.57 12.74
N LEU A 281 11.56 12.71 12.44
CA LEU A 281 12.61 12.62 13.45
C LEU A 281 12.60 13.82 14.40
N LYS A 282 13.16 13.61 15.59
CA LYS A 282 13.24 14.65 16.61
C LYS A 282 14.24 15.72 16.20
N THR A 283 13.88 16.98 16.41
CA THR A 283 14.76 18.13 16.11
C THR A 283 16.10 18.05 16.84
N GLY A 284 17.21 18.23 16.12
CA GLY A 284 18.57 18.19 16.65
C GLY A 284 19.01 16.79 17.10
N SER A 285 18.32 15.74 16.66
CA SER A 285 18.59 14.37 17.12
C SER A 285 19.48 13.56 16.19
N ALA A 286 19.78 14.05 14.99
CA ALA A 286 20.63 13.31 14.05
C ALA A 286 22.00 13.01 14.70
N ARG A 287 22.45 11.77 14.53
CA ARG A 287 23.76 11.27 14.99
C ARG A 287 24.72 10.99 13.81
N VAL A 288 24.21 11.19 12.60
CA VAL A 288 24.90 10.90 11.36
C VAL A 288 24.91 12.12 10.45
N ARG A 289 25.78 12.09 9.44
CA ARG A 289 25.87 13.14 8.41
C ARG A 289 25.91 12.55 7.01
N THR A 290 25.49 13.31 6.01
CA THR A 290 25.60 12.94 4.60
C THR A 290 27.02 12.47 4.25
N GLY A 291 27.12 11.36 3.52
CA GLY A 291 28.36 10.67 3.16
C GLY A 291 28.87 9.67 4.19
N GLN A 292 28.31 9.62 5.40
CA GLN A 292 28.69 8.62 6.41
C GLN A 292 28.24 7.22 6.00
N ARG A 293 29.13 6.24 6.14
CA ARG A 293 28.76 4.82 6.11
C ARG A 293 28.27 4.40 7.48
N VAL A 294 27.13 3.71 7.52
CA VAL A 294 26.52 3.18 8.74
C VAL A 294 26.42 1.67 8.64
N ARG A 295 26.44 0.99 9.79
CA ARG A 295 26.14 -0.44 9.88
C ARG A 295 24.71 -0.67 10.31
N ARG A 296 24.11 -1.80 9.90
CA ARG A 296 22.78 -2.19 10.39
C ARG A 296 22.75 -2.16 11.92
N GLY A 297 21.72 -1.52 12.49
CA GLY A 297 21.54 -1.33 13.92
C GLY A 297 22.26 -0.11 14.50
N GLU A 298 23.10 0.59 13.72
CA GLU A 298 23.69 1.85 14.16
C GLU A 298 22.61 2.93 14.33
N VAL A 299 22.71 3.70 15.41
CA VAL A 299 21.75 4.76 15.74
C VAL A 299 21.91 5.92 14.75
N LEU A 300 20.81 6.28 14.08
CA LEU A 300 20.77 7.37 13.11
C LEU A 300 20.30 8.67 13.75
N ALA A 301 19.25 8.58 14.57
CA ALA A 301 18.54 9.70 15.16
C ALA A 301 17.59 9.22 16.28
N ALA A 302 16.76 10.13 16.79
CA ALA A 302 15.65 9.79 17.68
C ALA A 302 14.30 10.06 17.01
N LEU A 303 13.30 9.23 17.32
CA LEU A 303 11.91 9.41 16.88
C LEU A 303 11.34 10.71 17.48
N GLY A 304 10.68 11.52 16.65
CA GLY A 304 10.10 12.80 17.04
C GLY A 304 8.68 12.99 16.51
N PHE A 305 8.34 14.25 16.26
CA PHE A 305 7.03 14.72 15.85
C PHE A 305 7.11 15.92 14.90
N THR A 306 8.10 15.91 14.02
CA THR A 306 8.23 16.95 12.98
C THR A 306 7.48 16.56 11.70
N GLY A 307 7.20 17.53 10.83
CA GLY A 307 6.55 17.28 9.55
C GLY A 307 5.06 16.99 9.64
N ASP A 308 4.45 16.50 8.55
CA ASP A 308 3.00 16.29 8.47
C ASP A 308 2.59 15.02 9.21
N SER A 309 2.60 15.13 10.55
CA SER A 309 2.40 14.04 11.49
C SER A 309 1.24 14.35 12.44
N THR A 310 0.49 13.33 12.85
CA THR A 310 -0.63 13.48 13.82
C THR A 310 -0.27 13.12 15.26
N GLY A 311 0.93 12.58 15.48
CA GLY A 311 1.50 12.29 16.79
C GLY A 311 2.86 11.61 16.65
N PRO A 312 3.67 11.48 17.72
CA PRO A 312 5.01 10.90 17.61
C PRO A 312 4.98 9.46 17.11
N HIS A 313 5.59 9.23 15.95
CA HIS A 313 5.75 7.93 15.30
C HIS A 313 6.93 7.97 14.33
N LEU A 314 7.46 6.81 13.94
CA LEU A 314 8.42 6.75 12.84
C LEU A 314 7.68 6.38 11.56
N HIS A 315 7.65 7.28 10.59
CA HIS A 315 7.29 6.93 9.22
C HIS A 315 8.52 6.36 8.51
N PHE A 316 8.45 5.09 8.12
CA PHE A 316 9.53 4.39 7.44
C PHE A 316 9.08 3.89 6.08
N HIS A 317 9.82 4.21 5.03
CA HIS A 317 9.56 3.69 3.69
C HIS A 317 10.84 3.49 2.88
N VAL A 318 10.72 2.72 1.78
CA VAL A 318 11.78 2.58 0.78
C VAL A 318 11.26 3.11 -0.55
N SER A 319 12.12 3.79 -1.29
CA SER A 319 11.80 4.46 -2.54
C SER A 319 12.81 4.14 -3.64
N ASP A 320 12.40 4.34 -4.90
CA ASP A 320 13.20 4.07 -6.10
C ASP A 320 14.18 5.19 -6.51
N ARG A 321 14.22 6.28 -5.74
CA ARG A 321 15.02 7.49 -5.95
C ARG A 321 15.31 8.16 -4.62
N ASN A 322 16.38 8.95 -4.56
CA ASN A 322 16.68 9.82 -3.42
C ASN A 322 15.76 11.05 -3.41
N SER A 323 14.46 10.83 -3.23
CA SER A 323 13.46 11.88 -3.10
C SER A 323 12.32 11.34 -2.22
N PRO A 324 12.18 11.81 -0.96
CA PRO A 324 11.20 11.23 -0.04
C PRO A 324 9.76 11.43 -0.52
N LEU A 325 9.49 12.50 -1.29
CA LEU A 325 8.16 12.81 -1.80
C LEU A 325 8.02 12.56 -3.31
N GLY A 326 9.13 12.61 -4.06
CA GLY A 326 9.14 12.53 -5.53
C GLY A 326 9.55 11.18 -6.11
N ALA A 327 9.46 10.10 -5.34
CA ALA A 327 9.84 8.75 -5.74
C ALA A 327 8.65 7.76 -5.71
N GLU A 328 8.83 6.58 -6.33
CA GLU A 328 7.89 5.47 -6.18
C GLU A 328 8.28 4.60 -4.98
N GLY A 329 7.31 4.28 -4.13
CA GLY A 329 7.50 3.37 -3.01
C GLY A 329 7.83 1.96 -3.48
N VAL A 330 8.76 1.32 -2.77
CA VAL A 330 9.32 0.00 -3.07
C VAL A 330 8.98 -0.97 -1.95
N ALA A 331 8.54 -2.17 -2.33
CA ALA A 331 8.27 -3.24 -1.38
C ALA A 331 9.54 -3.68 -0.64
N PHE A 332 9.40 -3.94 0.66
CA PHE A 332 10.46 -4.49 1.51
C PHE A 332 9.86 -5.46 2.52
N GLU A 333 10.73 -6.31 3.06
CA GLU A 333 10.43 -7.27 4.12
C GLU A 333 11.45 -7.13 5.24
N LEU A 334 11.09 -7.57 6.44
CA LEU A 334 11.95 -7.50 7.60
C LEU A 334 12.66 -8.83 7.83
N ARG A 335 13.91 -8.77 8.28
CA ARG A 335 14.75 -9.94 8.58
C ARG A 335 14.10 -10.85 9.59
N GLY A 336 13.59 -10.28 10.68
CA GLY A 336 13.01 -11.01 11.79
C GLY A 336 12.16 -10.09 12.67
N PHE A 337 11.04 -10.60 13.19
CA PHE A 337 10.26 -9.98 14.26
C PHE A 337 9.39 -11.03 14.96
N ARG A 338 8.98 -10.76 16.20
CA ARG A 338 8.05 -11.61 16.95
C ARG A 338 6.69 -10.94 17.06
N VAL A 339 5.65 -11.62 16.62
CA VAL A 339 4.26 -11.17 16.73
C VAL A 339 3.78 -11.27 18.18
N LEU A 340 3.23 -10.17 18.69
CA LEU A 340 2.61 -10.05 20.02
C LEU A 340 1.09 -10.04 19.95
N GLY A 341 0.54 -9.72 18.79
CA GLY A 341 -0.90 -9.66 18.53
C GLY A 341 -1.22 -8.67 17.42
N ARG A 342 -2.47 -8.22 17.36
CA ARG A 342 -2.95 -7.32 16.30
C ARG A 342 -4.15 -6.50 16.73
N TYR A 343 -4.38 -5.40 16.02
CA TYR A 343 -5.63 -4.65 16.06
C TYR A 343 -6.45 -4.90 14.78
N PRO A 344 -7.54 -5.70 14.86
CA PRO A 344 -8.44 -5.88 13.71
C PRO A 344 -9.12 -4.57 13.30
N ASP A 345 -9.37 -3.70 14.27
CA ASP A 345 -9.89 -2.35 14.07
C ASP A 345 -8.92 -1.35 14.72
N LEU A 346 -8.27 -0.54 13.89
CA LEU A 346 -7.32 0.47 14.35
C LEU A 346 -7.99 1.55 15.20
N SER A 347 -9.31 1.73 15.13
CA SER A 347 -10.05 2.68 15.97
C SER A 347 -10.00 2.34 17.47
N GLN A 348 -9.61 1.11 17.82
CA GLN A 348 -9.42 0.62 19.19
C GLN A 348 -8.02 0.91 19.77
N LEU A 349 -7.07 1.34 18.93
CA LEU A 349 -5.71 1.67 19.35
C LEU A 349 -5.73 2.73 20.47
N GLY A 350 -5.00 2.48 21.55
CA GLY A 350 -4.95 3.38 22.71
C GLY A 350 -6.18 3.34 23.62
N LYS A 351 -7.23 2.57 23.28
CA LYS A 351 -8.46 2.39 24.07
C LYS A 351 -8.52 1.03 24.73
N THR A 352 -8.12 -0.02 24.02
CA THR A 352 -8.10 -1.40 24.52
C THR A 352 -6.77 -2.09 24.18
N PRO A 353 -6.39 -3.15 24.91
CA PRO A 353 -5.26 -3.99 24.52
C PRO A 353 -5.49 -4.64 23.16
N TRP A 354 -4.39 -4.96 22.46
CA TRP A 354 -4.47 -5.73 21.22
C TRP A 354 -5.03 -7.13 21.44
N THR A 355 -5.53 -7.73 20.36
CA THR A 355 -5.92 -9.15 20.38
C THR A 355 -4.65 -10.00 20.33
N PRO A 356 -4.43 -10.93 21.28
CA PRO A 356 -3.26 -11.80 21.26
C PRO A 356 -3.27 -12.73 20.03
N PRO A 357 -2.11 -13.32 19.66
CA PRO A 357 -2.03 -14.24 18.54
C PRO A 357 -2.84 -15.51 18.83
N GLN A 358 -3.29 -16.19 17.79
CA GLN A 358 -3.90 -17.51 17.97
C GLN A 358 -2.84 -18.55 18.36
N ALA A 359 -3.20 -19.59 19.09
CA ALA A 359 -2.26 -20.62 19.55
C ALA A 359 -1.56 -21.37 18.39
N SER A 360 -2.23 -21.48 17.24
CA SER A 360 -1.69 -22.08 16.01
C SER A 360 -0.84 -21.11 15.18
N GLU A 361 -0.82 -19.83 15.53
CA GLU A 361 -0.10 -18.82 14.78
C GLU A 361 1.40 -18.99 15.04
N ARG A 362 2.20 -19.03 13.97
CA ARG A 362 3.65 -18.87 14.11
C ARG A 362 3.88 -17.51 14.80
N LEU A 363 4.84 -17.37 15.72
CA LEU A 363 5.06 -16.07 16.38
C LEU A 363 6.28 -15.34 15.82
N THR A 364 7.38 -16.06 15.61
CA THR A 364 8.57 -15.51 14.93
C THR A 364 8.34 -15.50 13.43
N ARG A 365 8.49 -14.33 12.81
CA ARG A 365 8.41 -14.11 11.37
C ARG A 365 9.80 -13.77 10.88
N GLU A 366 10.21 -14.36 9.76
CA GLU A 366 11.48 -14.05 9.12
C GLU A 366 11.26 -13.75 7.65
N ARG A 367 11.99 -12.78 7.11
CA ARG A 367 11.93 -12.37 5.70
C ARG A 367 10.49 -12.13 5.26
N GLU A 368 9.71 -11.42 6.08
CA GLU A 368 8.32 -11.10 5.81
C GLU A 368 8.04 -9.64 6.15
N ARG A 369 7.01 -9.08 5.51
CA ARG A 369 6.42 -7.81 5.91
C ARG A 369 5.36 -8.09 6.98
N PRO A 370 5.32 -7.32 8.08
CA PRO A 370 4.22 -7.42 9.04
C PRO A 370 2.88 -7.12 8.36
N ALA A 371 1.86 -7.93 8.66
CA ALA A 371 0.49 -7.63 8.26
C ALA A 371 0.02 -6.29 8.84
N PRO A 372 -0.99 -5.63 8.21
CA PRO A 372 -1.61 -4.42 8.74
C PRO A 372 -1.90 -4.48 10.24
N ASN A 373 -1.49 -3.45 10.97
CA ASN A 373 -1.81 -3.25 12.40
C ASN A 373 -1.34 -4.38 13.32
N THR A 374 -0.30 -5.11 12.91
CA THR A 374 0.37 -6.12 13.73
C THR A 374 1.13 -5.43 14.86
N VAL A 375 0.94 -5.91 16.08
CA VAL A 375 1.77 -5.56 17.24
C VAL A 375 2.90 -6.58 17.32
N LEU A 376 4.14 -6.09 17.37
CA LEU A 376 5.33 -6.92 17.31
C LEU A 376 6.47 -6.35 18.16
N GLU A 377 7.52 -7.14 18.30
CA GLU A 377 8.83 -6.69 18.78
C GLU A 377 9.94 -7.18 17.87
N PHE A 378 11.06 -6.46 17.90
CA PHE A 378 12.30 -6.87 17.26
C PHE A 378 13.23 -7.50 18.28
N GLU A 379 13.87 -8.60 17.89
CA GLU A 379 14.97 -9.18 18.66
C GLU A 379 16.22 -8.29 18.53
N ASP A 380 16.93 -8.08 19.63
CA ASP A 380 18.07 -7.14 19.73
C ASP A 380 19.33 -7.55 18.95
#